data_AF-A0AAE1XFG2-F1
#
_entry.id   AF-A0AAE1XFG2-F1
#
_cell.length_a   1.000
_cell.length_b   1.000
_cell.length_c   1.000
_cell.angle_alpha   90.00
_cell.angle_beta   90.00
_cell.angle_gamma   90.00
#
_symmetry.space_group_name_H-M   'P 1'
#
loop_
_entity.id
_entity.type
_entity.pdbx_description
1 polymer ?
#
loop_
_entity_poly.entity_id
_entity_poly.type
_entity_poly.pdbx_seq_one_letter_code
_entity_poly.pdbx_strand_id
1 'polypeptide(L)'
;MRGVKLLKAKLVPYIETMQSLQDTVAQFTKMDSVLKEVSGSEDGSHVFEAIGLLIGMEDVSLEKQSDYLSALLTPLCQQVEVALLNAKSQNHEGSLAHIGNIQQIIVAINALSKGFSQKLITTSRPAIGLMFKQTLDILLEILVVFPRVESLRCKLFIEAIDFANAVLQPKELVGFLVLLNQLICKFGVGVHDILEEVYPVIATRVFNILPKNDILSGPGSCTEEIRELQELQRTFFTFLNVIATHNLSSVFLSPKSSGCLELMMQFLLHACCNHKDILIRKACVQIFVRLIKDWCTDPNGEEKVPGFRSFIVEAFATNCCLYSVLDKSFEFRDANTLVLFGEIVMAQKVMYEKFGNFFLLHFVSKGFPNIHCPQDLAEQYCQKLQENDIKALKSFYQSLIEKLRLQQNGSLVFR
;
A
#
# COMPACT_ATOMS: atom_id res chain seq x y z
N MET A 1 -25.45 21.01 -8.20
CA MET A 1 -24.87 19.70 -8.57
C MET A 1 -25.75 18.79 -9.45
N ARG A 2 -26.95 18.36 -9.02
CA ARG A 2 -27.80 17.44 -9.83
C ARG A 2 -28.14 17.96 -11.24
N GLY A 3 -28.42 19.26 -11.38
CA GLY A 3 -28.73 19.87 -12.69
C GLY A 3 -27.56 19.83 -13.68
N VAL A 4 -26.33 20.15 -13.23
CA VAL A 4 -25.12 20.10 -14.07
C VAL A 4 -24.82 18.67 -14.50
N LYS A 5 -24.94 17.69 -13.59
CA LYS A 5 -24.76 16.26 -13.93
C LYS A 5 -25.71 15.77 -15.03
N LEU A 6 -26.95 16.29 -15.06
CA LEU A 6 -27.99 15.92 -16.03
C LEU A 6 -27.93 16.71 -17.35
N LEU A 7 -27.44 17.96 -17.32
CA LEU A 7 -27.52 18.89 -18.45
C LEU A 7 -26.17 19.26 -19.06
N LYS A 8 -25.05 18.71 -18.56
CA LYS A 8 -23.69 19.05 -18.99
C LYS A 8 -23.50 19.16 -20.50
N ALA A 9 -24.03 18.22 -21.30
CA ALA A 9 -23.93 18.26 -22.77
C ALA A 9 -24.64 19.48 -23.42
N LYS A 10 -25.74 19.95 -22.81
CA LYS A 10 -26.48 21.14 -23.28
C LYS A 10 -25.87 22.45 -22.80
N LEU A 11 -25.00 22.38 -21.79
CA LEU A 11 -24.37 23.55 -21.18
C LEU A 11 -23.00 23.88 -21.79
N VAL A 12 -22.41 22.97 -22.58
CA VAL A 12 -21.11 23.17 -23.26
C VAL A 12 -21.03 24.49 -24.06
N PRO A 13 -22.06 24.89 -24.85
CA PRO A 13 -22.00 26.15 -25.61
C PRO A 13 -21.98 27.41 -24.73
N TYR A 14 -22.38 27.30 -23.46
CA TYR A 14 -22.46 28.42 -22.51
C TYR A 14 -21.22 28.54 -21.62
N ILE A 15 -20.23 27.66 -21.78
CA ILE A 15 -18.96 27.74 -21.03
C ILE A 15 -18.24 29.06 -21.33
N GLU A 16 -18.33 29.58 -22.56
CA GLU A 16 -17.70 30.85 -22.95
C GLU A 16 -18.28 32.07 -22.21
N THR A 17 -19.55 32.02 -21.83
CA THR A 17 -20.20 33.09 -21.05
C THR A 17 -19.81 33.04 -19.57
N MET A 18 -19.09 32.01 -19.13
CA MET A 18 -18.62 31.83 -17.76
C MET A 18 -17.24 32.45 -17.49
N GLN A 19 -16.80 33.47 -18.25
CA GLN A 19 -15.58 34.24 -17.94
C GLN A 19 -15.56 34.83 -16.51
N SER A 20 -16.72 34.95 -15.84
CA SER A 20 -16.83 35.29 -14.40
C SER A 20 -16.34 34.20 -13.43
N LEU A 21 -15.90 33.04 -13.93
CA LEU A 21 -15.32 31.97 -13.12
C LEU A 21 -13.97 32.34 -12.51
N GLN A 22 -13.15 33.14 -13.20
CA GLN A 22 -11.91 33.66 -12.63
C GLN A 22 -12.18 34.54 -11.40
N ASP A 23 -13.23 35.37 -11.47
CA ASP A 23 -13.68 36.19 -10.33
C ASP A 23 -14.25 35.34 -9.20
N THR A 24 -14.96 34.25 -9.54
CA THR A 24 -15.51 33.30 -8.57
C THR A 24 -14.38 32.55 -7.84
N VAL A 25 -13.35 32.10 -8.56
CA VAL A 25 -12.16 31.43 -7.99
C VAL A 25 -11.34 32.40 -7.14
N ALA A 26 -11.21 33.65 -7.58
CA ALA A 26 -10.59 34.72 -6.80
C ALA A 26 -11.39 35.06 -5.53
N GLN A 27 -12.72 34.92 -5.53
CA GLN A 27 -13.56 35.10 -4.34
C GLN A 27 -13.45 33.92 -3.36
N PHE A 28 -13.38 32.68 -3.84
CA PHE A 28 -13.19 31.49 -2.99
C PHE A 28 -11.82 31.44 -2.31
N THR A 29 -10.81 32.08 -2.90
CA THR A 29 -9.43 32.12 -2.37
C THR A 29 -9.15 33.34 -1.47
N LYS A 30 -10.03 34.36 -1.48
CA LYS A 30 -9.92 35.58 -0.63
C LYS A 30 -10.66 35.48 0.71
N MET A 31 -11.40 34.41 1.00
CA MET A 31 -12.19 34.33 2.23
C MET A 31 -11.32 34.13 3.47
N ASP A 32 -10.96 35.25 4.10
CA ASP A 32 -10.58 35.32 5.50
C ASP A 32 -11.58 34.52 6.35
N SER A 33 -11.07 33.48 7.02
CA SER A 33 -11.39 32.85 8.31
C SER A 33 -12.71 33.10 9.12
N VAL A 34 -13.72 33.84 8.65
CA VAL A 34 -14.84 34.33 9.48
C VAL A 34 -16.18 33.62 9.21
N LEU A 35 -16.34 32.83 8.15
CA LEU A 35 -17.62 32.19 7.82
C LEU A 35 -17.84 30.80 8.45
N LYS A 36 -17.06 30.43 9.47
CA LYS A 36 -17.29 29.18 10.19
C LYS A 36 -18.53 29.17 11.10
N GLU A 37 -19.21 30.29 11.30
CA GLU A 37 -20.32 30.37 12.29
C GLU A 37 -21.74 30.60 11.75
N VAL A 38 -21.99 30.87 10.46
CA VAL A 38 -23.34 31.37 10.05
C VAL A 38 -24.05 30.58 8.93
N SER A 39 -23.45 29.58 8.29
CA SER A 39 -24.21 28.78 7.30
C SER A 39 -23.90 27.30 7.36
N GLY A 40 -24.83 26.53 7.92
CA GLY A 40 -24.87 25.06 7.84
C GLY A 40 -25.23 24.54 6.44
N SER A 41 -24.52 24.96 5.39
CA SER A 41 -24.81 24.60 4.00
C SER A 41 -23.53 24.54 3.17
N GLU A 42 -23.01 23.32 2.99
CA GLU A 42 -22.25 22.79 1.84
C GLU A 42 -21.28 23.75 1.09
N ASP A 43 -20.03 23.73 1.55
CA ASP A 43 -18.83 23.35 0.77
C ASP A 43 -18.71 23.92 -0.67
N GLY A 44 -17.89 24.97 -0.83
CA GLY A 44 -17.51 25.52 -2.14
C GLY A 44 -16.89 24.51 -3.12
N SER A 45 -16.53 23.32 -2.63
CA SER A 45 -16.11 22.15 -3.41
C SER A 45 -17.12 21.80 -4.52
N HIS A 46 -18.42 21.91 -4.28
CA HIS A 46 -19.44 21.63 -5.30
C HIS A 46 -19.38 22.55 -6.51
N VAL A 47 -18.92 23.80 -6.33
CA VAL A 47 -18.74 24.73 -7.45
C VAL A 47 -17.60 24.26 -8.33
N PHE A 48 -16.45 23.89 -7.73
CA PHE A 48 -15.31 23.34 -8.46
C PHE A 48 -15.64 22.01 -9.14
N GLU A 49 -16.41 21.12 -8.50
CA GLU A 49 -16.87 19.88 -9.14
C GLU A 49 -17.79 20.16 -10.33
N ALA A 50 -18.71 21.12 -10.21
CA ALA A 50 -19.57 21.52 -11.32
C ALA A 50 -18.77 22.09 -12.51
N ILE A 51 -17.78 22.95 -12.22
CA ILE A 51 -16.88 23.51 -13.23
C ILE A 51 -16.09 22.40 -13.92
N GLY A 52 -15.52 21.48 -13.14
CA GLY A 52 -14.78 20.33 -13.66
C GLY A 52 -15.65 19.48 -14.58
N LEU A 53 -16.91 19.21 -14.19
CA LEU A 53 -17.84 18.40 -14.99
C LEU A 53 -18.22 19.06 -16.32
N LEU A 54 -18.22 20.39 -16.38
CA LEU A 54 -18.48 21.15 -17.61
C LEU A 54 -17.26 21.16 -18.52
N ILE A 55 -16.09 21.48 -17.97
CA ILE A 55 -14.83 21.52 -18.74
C ILE A 55 -14.43 20.13 -19.21
N GLY A 56 -14.57 19.11 -18.36
CA GLY A 56 -14.19 17.72 -18.62
C GLY A 56 -15.07 16.96 -19.63
N MET A 57 -15.97 17.65 -20.34
CA MET A 57 -16.75 17.07 -21.44
C MET A 57 -15.91 16.92 -22.71
N GLU A 58 -16.02 15.79 -23.40
CA GLU A 58 -15.30 15.53 -24.67
C GLU A 58 -15.65 16.54 -25.77
N ASP A 59 -16.86 17.10 -25.74
CA ASP A 59 -17.35 18.11 -26.71
C ASP A 59 -16.62 19.46 -26.62
N VAL A 60 -15.97 19.75 -25.48
CA VAL A 60 -15.11 20.95 -25.35
C VAL A 60 -13.82 20.69 -26.12
N SER A 61 -13.31 21.64 -26.90
CA SER A 61 -12.03 21.45 -27.60
C SER A 61 -10.85 21.33 -26.63
N LEU A 62 -9.79 20.62 -27.04
CA LEU A 62 -8.57 20.45 -26.22
C LEU A 62 -7.97 21.80 -25.82
N GLU A 63 -7.87 22.76 -26.75
CA GLU A 63 -7.35 24.10 -26.51
C GLU A 63 -8.15 24.82 -25.41
N LYS A 64 -9.48 24.82 -25.51
CA LYS A 64 -10.35 25.44 -24.50
C LYS A 64 -10.27 24.75 -23.15
N GLN A 65 -10.22 23.42 -23.12
CA GLN A 65 -10.02 22.69 -21.86
C GLN A 65 -8.69 23.09 -21.21
N SER A 66 -7.63 23.16 -21.99
CA SER A 66 -6.31 23.58 -21.51
C SER A 66 -6.33 25.02 -21.00
N ASP A 67 -6.95 25.94 -21.73
CA ASP A 67 -7.03 27.35 -21.35
C ASP A 67 -7.82 27.54 -20.06
N TYR A 68 -9.01 26.93 -19.95
CA TYR A 68 -9.83 27.02 -18.74
C TYR A 68 -9.15 26.33 -17.56
N LEU A 69 -8.58 25.15 -17.76
CA LEU A 69 -7.89 24.44 -16.69
C LEU A 69 -6.65 25.21 -16.22
N SER A 70 -5.88 25.80 -17.14
CA SER A 70 -4.74 26.65 -16.82
C SER A 70 -5.15 27.89 -16.04
N ALA A 71 -6.22 28.56 -16.47
CA ALA A 71 -6.77 29.72 -15.78
C ALA A 71 -7.25 29.41 -14.34
N LEU A 72 -7.63 28.16 -14.06
CA LEU A 72 -8.06 27.71 -12.74
C LEU A 72 -6.89 27.22 -11.88
N LEU A 73 -6.04 26.35 -12.42
CA LEU A 73 -4.95 25.70 -11.68
C LEU A 73 -3.78 26.65 -11.42
N THR A 74 -3.36 27.44 -12.42
CA THR A 74 -2.20 28.33 -12.29
C THR A 74 -2.27 29.28 -11.09
N PRO A 75 -3.36 30.05 -10.87
CA PRO A 75 -3.42 30.96 -9.72
C PRO A 75 -3.50 30.23 -8.38
N LEU A 76 -4.05 29.01 -8.34
CA LEU A 76 -4.09 28.18 -7.14
C LEU A 76 -2.70 27.62 -6.81
N CYS A 77 -1.98 27.12 -7.82
CA CYS A 77 -0.61 26.65 -7.71
C CYS A 77 0.34 27.77 -7.27
N GLN A 78 0.25 28.95 -7.87
CA GLN A 78 1.08 30.10 -7.49
C GLN A 78 0.87 30.51 -6.03
N GLN A 79 -0.37 30.46 -5.53
CA GLN A 79 -0.64 30.74 -4.12
C GLN A 79 0.00 29.72 -3.18
N VAL A 80 -0.05 28.44 -3.54
CA VAL A 80 0.64 27.37 -2.81
C VAL A 80 2.16 27.58 -2.86
N GLU A 81 2.74 27.87 -4.03
CA GLU A 81 4.18 28.12 -4.18
C GLU A 81 4.65 29.32 -3.34
N VAL A 82 3.92 30.43 -3.37
CA VAL A 82 4.22 31.61 -2.52
C VAL A 82 4.12 31.23 -1.04
N ALA A 83 3.11 30.47 -0.65
CA ALA A 83 2.96 29.98 0.72
C ALA A 83 4.14 29.08 1.15
N LEU A 84 4.59 28.19 0.26
CA LEU A 84 5.73 27.31 0.49
C LEU A 84 7.04 28.10 0.62
N LEU A 85 7.26 29.09 -0.24
CA LEU A 85 8.45 29.96 -0.20
C LEU A 85 8.51 30.77 1.10
N ASN A 86 7.39 31.34 1.52
CA ASN A 86 7.29 32.10 2.76
C ASN A 86 7.59 31.22 3.98
N ALA A 87 7.02 30.00 4.03
CA ALA A 87 7.27 29.05 5.11
C ALA A 87 8.73 28.58 5.20
N LYS A 88 9.39 28.35 4.05
CA LYS A 88 10.82 28.00 3.99
C LYS A 88 11.71 29.11 4.55
N SER A 89 11.32 30.38 4.43
CA SER A 89 12.13 31.53 4.87
C SER A 89 12.00 31.86 6.35
N GLN A 90 10.83 31.60 6.96
CA GLN A 90 10.54 32.05 8.33
C GLN A 90 10.76 30.97 9.40
N ASN A 91 11.09 29.72 9.06
CA ASN A 91 11.30 28.58 9.98
C ASN A 91 10.16 28.35 11.01
N HIS A 92 9.00 28.95 10.80
CA HIS A 92 7.79 28.76 11.59
C HIS A 92 6.75 28.04 10.74
N GLU A 93 6.14 26.99 11.32
CA GLU A 93 4.90 26.41 10.80
C GLU A 93 3.88 27.55 10.68
N GLY A 94 3.40 27.81 9.46
CA GLY A 94 2.66 29.02 9.12
C GLY A 94 1.43 29.26 10.02
N SER A 95 0.92 30.50 10.03
CA SER A 95 -0.27 30.83 10.81
C SER A 95 -1.46 29.92 10.47
N LEU A 96 -2.37 29.69 11.43
CA LEU A 96 -3.56 28.85 11.23
C LEU A 96 -4.41 29.28 10.02
N ALA A 97 -4.43 30.58 9.71
CA ALA A 97 -5.09 31.12 8.53
C ALA A 97 -4.39 30.67 7.22
N HIS A 98 -3.06 30.65 7.21
CA HIS A 98 -2.28 30.24 6.05
C HIS A 98 -2.43 28.74 5.76
N ILE A 99 -2.40 27.91 6.82
CA ILE A 99 -2.68 26.48 6.73
C ILE A 99 -4.10 26.24 6.21
N GLY A 100 -5.09 26.97 6.72
CA GLY A 100 -6.48 26.90 6.26
C GLY A 100 -6.63 27.22 4.77
N ASN A 101 -5.91 28.23 4.26
CA ASN A 101 -5.94 28.58 2.85
C ASN A 101 -5.37 27.47 1.95
N ILE A 102 -4.23 26.88 2.33
CA ILE A 102 -3.65 25.75 1.59
C ILE A 102 -4.64 24.57 1.56
N GLN A 103 -5.31 24.27 2.68
CA GLN A 103 -6.33 23.22 2.73
C GLN A 103 -7.49 23.47 1.78
N GLN A 104 -8.00 24.71 1.69
CA GLN A 104 -9.08 25.04 0.77
C GLN A 104 -8.67 24.91 -0.70
N ILE A 105 -7.42 25.26 -1.02
CA ILE A 105 -6.87 25.08 -2.37
C ILE A 105 -6.80 23.60 -2.75
N ILE A 106 -6.34 22.75 -1.83
CA ILE A 106 -6.29 21.29 -2.02
C ILE A 106 -7.70 20.74 -2.33
N VAL A 107 -8.70 21.11 -1.50
CA VAL A 107 -10.11 20.73 -1.69
C VAL A 107 -10.65 21.17 -3.04
N ALA A 108 -10.38 22.41 -3.43
CA ALA A 108 -10.84 23.00 -4.69
C ALA A 108 -10.26 22.26 -5.91
N ILE A 109 -8.95 22.00 -5.92
CA ILE A 109 -8.28 21.28 -7.01
C ILE A 109 -8.81 19.85 -7.11
N ASN A 110 -9.02 19.17 -5.99
CA ASN A 110 -9.59 17.83 -5.96
C ASN A 110 -11.04 17.80 -6.48
N ALA A 111 -11.87 18.73 -6.02
CA ALA A 111 -13.24 18.81 -6.50
C ALA A 111 -13.30 19.08 -8.01
N LEU A 112 -12.43 19.96 -8.52
CA LEU A 112 -12.27 20.23 -9.94
C LEU A 112 -11.88 18.97 -10.74
N SER A 113 -10.91 18.19 -10.23
CA SER A 113 -10.39 17.01 -10.93
C SER A 113 -11.45 15.90 -11.07
N LYS A 114 -12.37 15.74 -10.10
CA LYS A 114 -13.50 14.80 -10.15
C LYS A 114 -14.43 15.00 -11.35
N GLY A 115 -14.40 16.18 -11.95
CA GLY A 115 -15.18 16.48 -13.15
C GLY A 115 -14.62 15.89 -14.46
N PHE A 116 -13.36 15.45 -14.45
CA PHE A 116 -12.70 14.87 -15.61
C PHE A 116 -12.73 13.35 -15.54
N SER A 117 -13.14 12.70 -16.63
CA SER A 117 -13.12 11.23 -16.66
C SER A 117 -11.70 10.70 -16.83
N GLN A 118 -11.41 9.55 -16.23
CA GLN A 118 -10.13 8.85 -16.35
C GLN A 118 -9.71 8.66 -17.82
N LYS A 119 -10.62 8.10 -18.64
CA LYS A 119 -10.37 7.85 -20.06
C LYS A 119 -9.95 9.12 -20.82
N LEU A 120 -10.59 10.25 -20.50
CA LEU A 120 -10.26 11.54 -21.10
C LEU A 120 -8.81 11.93 -20.81
N ILE A 121 -8.39 11.89 -19.55
CA ILE A 121 -7.09 12.43 -19.13
C ILE A 121 -5.92 11.46 -19.34
N THR A 122 -6.15 10.15 -19.40
CA THR A 122 -5.09 9.15 -19.61
C THR A 122 -4.91 8.79 -21.08
N THR A 123 -6.00 8.74 -21.86
CA THR A 123 -6.00 8.14 -23.19
C THR A 123 -6.36 9.16 -24.27
N SER A 124 -7.49 9.87 -24.12
CA SER A 124 -7.97 10.77 -25.17
C SER A 124 -7.15 12.07 -25.26
N ARG A 125 -6.74 12.64 -24.11
CA ARG A 125 -6.11 13.96 -23.98
C ARG A 125 -5.04 13.96 -22.88
N PRO A 126 -3.90 13.28 -23.08
CA PRO A 126 -2.84 13.15 -22.07
C PRO A 126 -2.23 14.49 -21.64
N ALA A 127 -2.31 15.53 -22.49
CA ALA A 127 -1.87 16.88 -22.14
C ALA A 127 -2.65 17.46 -20.94
N ILE A 128 -3.96 17.18 -20.83
CA ILE A 128 -4.77 17.60 -19.68
C ILE A 128 -4.37 16.83 -18.41
N GLY A 129 -4.12 15.52 -18.55
CA GLY A 129 -3.57 14.71 -17.46
C GLY A 129 -2.21 15.23 -16.96
N LEU A 130 -1.36 15.73 -17.86
CA LEU A 130 -0.08 16.32 -17.51
C LEU A 130 -0.22 17.59 -16.64
N MET A 131 -1.24 18.42 -16.88
CA MET A 131 -1.51 19.61 -16.06
C MET A 131 -1.92 19.26 -14.63
N PHE A 132 -2.77 18.24 -14.46
CA PHE A 132 -3.12 17.73 -13.14
C PHE A 132 -1.93 17.08 -12.44
N LYS A 133 -1.08 16.38 -13.19
CA LYS A 133 0.18 15.85 -12.64
C LYS A 133 1.11 16.96 -12.16
N GLN A 134 1.34 18.00 -12.96
CA GLN A 134 2.17 19.14 -12.56
C GLN A 134 1.62 19.84 -11.32
N THR A 135 0.29 19.95 -11.23
CA THR A 135 -0.38 20.47 -10.04
C THR A 135 -0.16 19.58 -8.83
N LEU A 136 -0.26 18.26 -9.00
CA LEU A 136 0.03 17.30 -7.94
C LEU A 136 1.48 17.39 -7.46
N ASP A 137 2.45 17.56 -8.37
CA ASP A 137 3.87 17.70 -8.02
C ASP A 137 4.09 18.92 -7.09
N ILE A 138 3.43 20.05 -7.36
CA ILE A 138 3.45 21.24 -6.50
C ILE A 138 2.77 20.97 -5.15
N LEU A 139 1.62 20.31 -5.16
CA LEU A 139 0.89 19.96 -3.95
C LEU A 139 1.67 18.97 -3.06
N LEU A 140 2.43 18.05 -3.63
CA LEU A 140 3.29 17.13 -2.89
C LEU A 140 4.46 17.84 -2.21
N GLU A 141 4.91 18.99 -2.74
CA GLU A 141 5.94 19.81 -2.09
C GLU A 141 5.48 20.36 -0.73
N ILE A 142 4.17 20.52 -0.53
CA ILE A 142 3.58 20.87 0.78
C ILE A 142 3.97 19.86 1.85
N LEU A 143 4.03 18.56 1.52
CA LEU A 143 4.42 17.51 2.47
C LEU A 143 5.89 17.61 2.89
N VAL A 144 6.73 18.20 2.05
CA VAL A 144 8.15 18.42 2.33
C VAL A 144 8.35 19.67 3.18
N VAL A 145 7.60 20.73 2.90
CA VAL A 145 7.74 22.04 3.58
C VAL A 145 7.00 22.09 4.92
N PHE A 146 5.85 21.42 5.02
CA PHE A 146 5.03 21.35 6.23
C PHE A 146 4.94 19.91 6.78
N PRO A 147 6.07 19.25 7.09
CA PRO A 147 6.08 17.83 7.46
C PRO A 147 5.39 17.53 8.80
N ARG A 148 5.14 18.55 9.62
CA ARG A 148 4.56 18.43 10.97
C ARG A 148 3.09 18.88 11.05
N VAL A 149 2.57 19.52 10.01
CA VAL A 149 1.18 20.00 9.98
C VAL A 149 0.26 18.85 9.57
N GLU A 150 -0.21 18.09 10.55
CA GLU A 150 -1.11 16.93 10.39
C GLU A 150 -2.31 17.23 9.48
N SER A 151 -2.94 18.39 9.66
CA SER A 151 -4.14 18.76 8.92
C SER A 151 -3.89 18.95 7.40
N LEU A 152 -2.68 19.28 6.97
CA LEU A 152 -2.29 19.35 5.55
C LEU A 152 -1.91 17.97 5.01
N ARG A 153 -1.19 17.19 5.81
CA ARG A 153 -0.83 15.81 5.48
C ARG A 153 -2.10 15.00 5.24
N CYS A 154 -2.99 14.92 6.22
CA CYS A 154 -4.24 14.18 6.09
C CYS A 154 -5.08 14.67 4.91
N LYS A 155 -5.16 15.99 4.64
CA LYS A 155 -5.97 16.49 3.52
C LYS A 155 -5.37 16.13 2.15
N LEU A 156 -4.07 16.32 1.95
CA LEU A 156 -3.39 15.93 0.70
C LEU A 156 -3.42 14.42 0.48
N PHE A 157 -3.19 13.63 1.53
CA PHE A 157 -3.23 12.19 1.42
C PHE A 157 -4.65 11.70 1.18
N ILE A 158 -5.66 12.09 1.99
CA ILE A 158 -7.06 11.67 1.83
C ILE A 158 -7.62 12.10 0.47
N GLU A 159 -7.26 13.29 -0.03
CA GLU A 159 -7.78 13.76 -1.31
C GLU A 159 -7.01 13.19 -2.51
N ALA A 160 -5.70 13.01 -2.41
CA ALA A 160 -4.96 12.18 -3.36
C ALA A 160 -5.47 10.74 -3.35
N ILE A 161 -5.97 10.24 -2.22
CA ILE A 161 -6.58 8.92 -2.05
C ILE A 161 -7.99 8.85 -2.68
N ASP A 162 -8.83 9.87 -2.54
CA ASP A 162 -10.14 9.92 -3.21
C ASP A 162 -9.97 9.99 -4.74
N PHE A 163 -9.00 10.78 -5.20
CA PHE A 163 -8.56 10.76 -6.59
C PHE A 163 -7.95 9.39 -6.96
N ALA A 164 -7.19 8.77 -6.04
CA ALA A 164 -6.58 7.46 -6.22
C ALA A 164 -7.62 6.35 -6.43
N ASN A 165 -8.67 6.36 -5.60
CA ASN A 165 -9.77 5.40 -5.59
C ASN A 165 -10.60 5.43 -6.86
N ALA A 166 -10.86 6.62 -7.39
CA ALA A 166 -11.76 6.79 -8.51
C ALA A 166 -11.08 6.66 -9.88
N VAL A 167 -9.76 6.86 -9.98
CA VAL A 167 -9.08 7.10 -11.27
C VAL A 167 -7.81 6.29 -11.48
N LEU A 168 -7.14 5.76 -10.45
CA LEU A 168 -5.83 5.15 -10.71
C LEU A 168 -5.93 3.78 -11.37
N GLN A 169 -5.30 3.68 -12.54
CA GLN A 169 -4.96 2.42 -13.18
C GLN A 169 -3.91 1.67 -12.36
N PRO A 170 -3.80 0.34 -12.49
CA PRO A 170 -2.78 -0.45 -11.79
C PRO A 170 -1.38 0.16 -11.89
N LYS A 171 -1.01 0.68 -13.07
CA LYS A 171 0.26 1.37 -13.34
C LYS A 171 0.48 2.63 -12.49
N GLU A 172 -0.56 3.43 -12.27
CA GLU A 172 -0.45 4.66 -11.50
C GLU A 172 -0.41 4.36 -10.00
N LEU A 173 -1.13 3.31 -9.57
CA LEU A 173 -1.07 2.80 -8.20
C LEU A 173 0.33 2.27 -7.85
N VAL A 174 1.03 1.64 -8.79
CA VAL A 174 2.46 1.28 -8.62
C VAL A 174 3.30 2.52 -8.32
N GLY A 175 3.18 3.58 -9.11
CA GLY A 175 3.91 4.83 -8.90
C GLY A 175 3.66 5.43 -7.51
N PHE A 176 2.40 5.41 -7.06
CA PHE A 176 2.01 5.89 -5.74
C PHE A 176 2.59 5.05 -4.60
N LEU A 177 2.55 3.71 -4.72
CA LEU A 177 3.17 2.80 -3.75
C LEU A 177 4.68 3.01 -3.64
N VAL A 178 5.35 3.25 -4.77
CA VAL A 178 6.80 3.56 -4.78
C VAL A 178 7.09 4.86 -4.04
N LEU A 179 6.28 5.91 -4.23
CA LEU A 179 6.40 7.17 -3.48
C LEU A 179 6.24 6.93 -1.97
N LEU A 180 5.20 6.20 -1.56
CA LEU A 180 4.98 5.87 -0.15
C LEU A 180 6.15 5.10 0.45
N ASN A 181 6.72 4.14 -0.29
CA ASN A 181 7.92 3.43 0.13
C ASN A 181 9.10 4.38 0.36
N GLN A 182 9.33 5.33 -0.55
CA GLN A 182 10.38 6.33 -0.40
C GLN A 182 10.15 7.23 0.83
N LEU A 183 8.89 7.62 1.09
CA LEU A 183 8.53 8.40 2.27
C LEU A 183 8.79 7.62 3.56
N ILE A 184 8.38 6.35 3.61
CA ILE A 184 8.67 5.48 4.77
C ILE A 184 10.17 5.34 4.99
N CYS A 185 10.94 5.06 3.93
CA CYS A 185 12.39 4.94 4.04
C CYS A 185 13.06 6.25 4.51
N LYS A 186 12.52 7.41 4.11
CA LYS A 186 13.10 8.72 4.45
C LYS A 186 12.70 9.21 5.85
N PHE A 187 11.45 8.97 6.26
CA PHE A 187 10.86 9.57 7.46
C PHE A 187 10.53 8.56 8.57
N GLY A 188 10.66 7.26 8.29
CA GLY A 188 10.47 6.19 9.27
C GLY A 188 9.10 6.25 9.94
N VAL A 189 9.09 6.22 11.27
CA VAL A 189 7.85 6.26 12.06
C VAL A 189 7.07 7.57 11.95
N GLY A 190 7.69 8.65 11.44
CA GLY A 190 7.03 9.96 11.30
C GLY A 190 5.89 10.00 10.27
N VAL A 191 5.76 8.97 9.43
CA VAL A 191 4.64 8.83 8.48
C VAL A 191 3.51 7.92 9.00
N HIS A 192 3.54 7.54 10.29
CA HIS A 192 2.54 6.63 10.86
C HIS A 192 1.10 7.11 10.66
N ASP A 193 0.73 8.32 11.12
CA ASP A 193 -0.64 8.84 11.00
C ASP A 193 -1.12 8.89 9.54
N ILE A 194 -0.20 9.24 8.62
CA ILE A 194 -0.49 9.25 7.19
C ILE A 194 -0.86 7.86 6.72
N LEU A 195 -0.04 6.86 7.04
CA LEU A 195 -0.27 5.50 6.61
C LEU A 195 -1.52 4.89 7.22
N GLU A 196 -1.89 5.28 8.43
CA GLU A 196 -3.13 4.87 9.06
C GLU A 196 -4.38 5.30 8.25
N GLU A 197 -4.34 6.48 7.62
CA GLU A 197 -5.38 6.92 6.68
C GLU A 197 -5.27 6.25 5.30
N VAL A 198 -4.05 6.10 4.80
CA VAL A 198 -3.79 5.70 3.40
C VAL A 198 -3.93 4.19 3.18
N TYR A 199 -3.40 3.38 4.10
CA TYR A 199 -3.29 1.94 3.95
C TYR A 199 -4.64 1.24 3.69
N PRO A 200 -5.72 1.46 4.48
CA PRO A 200 -6.99 0.76 4.29
C PRO A 200 -7.53 0.92 2.87
N VAL A 201 -7.35 2.12 2.32
CA VAL A 201 -7.87 2.48 1.02
C VAL A 201 -7.08 1.82 -0.11
N ILE A 202 -5.75 1.90 -0.04
CA ILE A 202 -4.86 1.18 -0.95
C ILE A 202 -5.14 -0.32 -0.90
N ALA A 203 -5.16 -0.90 0.30
CA ALA A 203 -5.35 -2.34 0.50
C ALA A 203 -6.68 -2.80 -0.12
N THR A 204 -7.78 -2.10 0.18
CA THR A 204 -9.10 -2.38 -0.40
C THR A 204 -9.05 -2.31 -1.93
N ARG A 205 -8.44 -1.28 -2.50
CA ARG A 205 -8.33 -1.11 -3.95
C ARG A 205 -7.51 -2.24 -4.58
N VAL A 206 -6.36 -2.57 -4.02
CA VAL A 206 -5.49 -3.65 -4.50
C VAL A 206 -6.22 -4.99 -4.43
N PHE A 207 -6.90 -5.31 -3.32
CA PHE A 207 -7.64 -6.58 -3.19
C PHE A 207 -8.86 -6.67 -4.12
N ASN A 208 -9.42 -5.54 -4.55
CA ASN A 208 -10.49 -5.51 -5.55
C ASN A 208 -9.96 -5.66 -6.99
N ILE A 209 -8.73 -5.21 -7.26
CA ILE A 209 -8.09 -5.30 -8.58
C ILE A 209 -7.45 -6.66 -8.80
N LEU A 210 -6.71 -7.16 -7.81
CA LEU A 210 -5.96 -8.40 -7.92
C LEU A 210 -6.89 -9.60 -7.86
N PRO A 211 -6.70 -10.61 -8.73
CA PRO A 211 -7.48 -11.83 -8.67
C PRO A 211 -7.21 -12.57 -7.36
N LYS A 212 -8.25 -13.26 -6.85
CA LYS A 212 -8.14 -14.12 -5.65
C LYS A 212 -7.24 -15.35 -5.87
N ASN A 213 -7.01 -15.73 -7.12
CA ASN A 213 -6.15 -16.84 -7.53
C ASN A 213 -4.87 -16.30 -8.20
N ASP A 214 -3.87 -17.16 -8.37
CA ASP A 214 -2.59 -16.78 -9.00
C ASP A 214 -2.80 -16.09 -10.36
N ILE A 215 -2.11 -14.97 -10.56
CA ILE A 215 -2.09 -14.28 -11.85
C ILE A 215 -1.44 -15.21 -12.87
N LEU A 216 -2.16 -15.50 -13.95
CA LEU A 216 -1.69 -16.34 -15.05
C LEU A 216 -0.28 -15.94 -15.46
N SER A 217 0.62 -16.91 -15.51
CA SER A 217 2.01 -16.73 -15.95
C SER A 217 2.38 -17.96 -16.76
N GLY A 218 2.23 -17.86 -18.09
CA GLY A 218 2.32 -18.94 -19.08
C GLY A 218 2.07 -18.43 -20.51
N PRO A 219 2.11 -19.28 -21.56
CA PRO A 219 1.90 -18.86 -22.94
C PRO A 219 0.49 -18.27 -23.10
N GLY A 220 0.40 -16.94 -23.27
CA GLY A 220 -0.86 -16.18 -23.22
C GLY A 220 -0.94 -15.12 -22.11
N SER A 221 0.00 -15.09 -21.16
CA SER A 221 0.09 -14.09 -20.08
C SER A 221 0.85 -12.81 -20.46
N CYS A 222 1.11 -12.58 -21.74
CA CYS A 222 1.96 -11.48 -22.24
C CYS A 222 1.17 -10.21 -22.57
N THR A 223 -0.12 -10.14 -22.25
CA THR A 223 -0.90 -8.91 -22.40
C THR A 223 -0.39 -7.86 -21.41
N GLU A 224 -0.31 -6.60 -21.83
CA GLU A 224 0.13 -5.49 -20.96
C GLU A 224 -0.65 -5.42 -19.65
N GLU A 225 -1.94 -5.71 -19.68
CA GLU A 225 -2.82 -5.74 -18.50
C GLU A 225 -2.34 -6.74 -17.43
N ILE A 226 -1.95 -7.96 -17.85
CA ILE A 226 -1.42 -8.97 -16.93
C ILE A 226 -0.07 -8.51 -16.35
N ARG A 227 0.78 -7.87 -17.16
CA ARG A 227 2.08 -7.33 -16.71
C ARG A 227 1.87 -6.24 -15.65
N GLU A 228 0.92 -5.33 -15.86
CA GLU A 228 0.60 -4.27 -14.90
C GLU A 228 0.04 -4.82 -13.58
N LEU A 229 -0.79 -5.87 -13.64
CA LEU A 229 -1.29 -6.55 -12.42
C LEU A 229 -0.17 -7.24 -11.64
N GLN A 230 0.77 -7.89 -12.33
CA GLN A 230 1.95 -8.51 -11.69
C GLN A 230 2.86 -7.47 -11.05
N GLU A 231 3.06 -6.33 -11.73
CA GLU A 231 3.85 -5.21 -11.22
C GLU A 231 3.19 -4.58 -9.99
N LEU A 232 1.86 -4.39 -10.02
CA LEU A 232 1.09 -3.94 -8.87
C LEU A 232 1.21 -4.91 -7.68
N GLN A 233 1.02 -6.21 -7.90
CA GLN A 233 1.15 -7.22 -6.86
C GLN A 233 2.53 -7.19 -6.21
N ARG A 234 3.60 -7.19 -7.01
CA ARG A 234 5.00 -7.10 -6.52
C ARG A 234 5.23 -5.84 -5.70
N THR A 235 4.74 -4.70 -6.20
CA THR A 235 4.93 -3.41 -5.55
C THR A 235 4.15 -3.34 -4.24
N PHE A 236 2.96 -3.93 -4.18
CA PHE A 236 2.16 -4.01 -2.96
C PHE A 236 2.81 -4.89 -1.89
N PHE A 237 3.36 -6.07 -2.25
CA PHE A 237 4.15 -6.86 -1.30
C PHE A 237 5.37 -6.09 -0.78
N THR A 238 6.04 -5.34 -1.66
CA THR A 238 7.15 -4.48 -1.28
C THR A 238 6.69 -3.41 -0.28
N PHE A 239 5.53 -2.79 -0.51
CA PHE A 239 4.94 -1.80 0.39
C PHE A 239 4.61 -2.39 1.77
N LEU A 240 3.96 -3.55 1.83
CA LEU A 240 3.70 -4.25 3.10
C LEU A 240 5.00 -4.56 3.84
N ASN A 241 6.04 -4.99 3.12
CA ASN A 241 7.35 -5.27 3.69
C ASN A 241 8.02 -4.01 4.24
N VAL A 242 7.97 -2.90 3.50
CA VAL A 242 8.53 -1.62 3.94
C VAL A 242 7.83 -1.12 5.19
N ILE A 243 6.50 -1.16 5.27
CA ILE A 243 5.74 -0.83 6.50
C ILE A 243 6.21 -1.69 7.67
N ALA A 244 6.20 -3.02 7.51
CA ALA A 244 6.56 -3.92 8.60
C ALA A 244 8.00 -3.64 9.09
N THR A 245 8.97 -3.63 8.17
CA THR A 245 10.40 -3.52 8.50
C THR A 245 10.79 -2.16 9.09
N HIS A 246 9.99 -1.11 8.89
CA HIS A 246 10.21 0.22 9.46
C HIS A 246 9.44 0.46 10.79
N ASN A 247 9.07 -0.61 11.51
CA ASN A 247 8.36 -0.55 12.79
C ASN A 247 6.96 0.11 12.71
N LEU A 248 6.30 0.03 11.55
CA LEU A 248 4.98 0.63 11.32
C LEU A 248 3.84 -0.43 11.27
N SER A 249 4.09 -1.64 11.79
CA SER A 249 3.10 -2.74 11.74
C SER A 249 1.79 -2.45 12.49
N SER A 250 1.75 -1.44 13.36
CA SER A 250 0.53 -0.95 14.01
C SER A 250 -0.48 -0.36 13.03
N VAL A 251 -0.06 0.14 11.86
CA VAL A 251 -0.95 0.63 10.80
C VAL A 251 -1.95 -0.44 10.35
N PHE A 252 -1.51 -1.71 10.31
CA PHE A 252 -2.36 -2.85 9.96
C PHE A 252 -3.42 -3.15 11.03
N LEU A 253 -3.21 -2.70 12.26
CA LEU A 253 -4.09 -2.93 13.40
C LEU A 253 -5.06 -1.77 13.66
N SER A 254 -4.96 -0.68 12.88
CA SER A 254 -5.89 0.44 12.99
C SER A 254 -7.34 -0.03 12.83
N PRO A 255 -8.31 0.55 13.57
CA PRO A 255 -9.72 0.25 13.40
C PRO A 255 -10.20 0.39 11.94
N LYS A 256 -9.60 1.32 11.17
CA LYS A 256 -9.89 1.57 9.75
C LYS A 256 -9.47 0.42 8.84
N SER A 257 -8.49 -0.36 9.27
CA SER A 257 -7.88 -1.49 8.54
C SER A 257 -8.52 -2.84 8.84
N SER A 258 -9.49 -2.89 9.75
CA SER A 258 -10.06 -4.14 10.28
C SER A 258 -10.60 -5.09 9.19
N GLY A 259 -11.25 -4.54 8.14
CA GLY A 259 -11.74 -5.33 7.01
C GLY A 259 -10.66 -5.86 6.06
N CYS A 260 -9.41 -5.40 6.18
CA CYS A 260 -8.30 -5.77 5.30
C CYS A 260 -7.29 -6.72 5.96
N LEU A 261 -7.28 -6.83 7.29
CA LEU A 261 -6.27 -7.58 8.03
C LEU A 261 -6.28 -9.07 7.65
N GLU A 262 -7.45 -9.72 7.65
CA GLU A 262 -7.58 -11.13 7.28
C GLU A 262 -7.18 -11.37 5.81
N LEU A 263 -7.62 -10.49 4.91
CA LEU A 263 -7.24 -10.54 3.49
C LEU A 263 -5.73 -10.43 3.31
N MET A 264 -5.09 -9.50 4.01
CA MET A 264 -3.63 -9.34 4.00
C MET A 264 -2.92 -10.59 4.52
N MET A 265 -3.38 -11.16 5.64
CA MET A 265 -2.78 -12.34 6.24
C MET A 265 -2.84 -13.55 5.31
N GLN A 266 -4.00 -13.79 4.67
CA GLN A 266 -4.15 -14.86 3.69
C GLN A 266 -3.32 -14.61 2.43
N PHE A 267 -3.28 -13.37 1.95
CA PHE A 267 -2.51 -12.96 0.79
C PHE A 267 -1.00 -13.19 0.98
N LEU A 268 -0.48 -12.83 2.16
CA LEU A 268 0.91 -13.07 2.55
C LEU A 268 1.22 -14.56 2.71
N LEU A 269 0.33 -15.33 3.34
CA LEU A 269 0.53 -16.76 3.55
C LEU A 269 0.60 -17.51 2.22
N HIS A 270 -0.34 -17.25 1.32
CA HIS A 270 -0.33 -17.85 -0.01
C HIS A 270 0.96 -17.50 -0.76
N ALA A 271 1.38 -16.23 -0.72
CA ALA A 271 2.59 -15.79 -1.38
C ALA A 271 3.86 -16.44 -0.81
N CYS A 272 3.99 -16.57 0.52
CA CYS A 272 5.13 -17.25 1.15
C CYS A 272 5.34 -18.68 0.65
N CYS A 273 4.24 -19.40 0.39
CA CYS A 273 4.26 -20.81 0.05
C CYS A 273 4.42 -21.05 -1.45
N ASN A 274 3.72 -20.26 -2.28
CA ASN A 274 3.43 -20.64 -3.66
C ASN A 274 3.91 -19.63 -4.71
N HIS A 275 4.37 -18.44 -4.32
CA HIS A 275 4.69 -17.40 -5.29
C HIS A 275 5.90 -17.78 -6.16
N LYS A 276 5.80 -17.59 -7.48
CA LYS A 276 6.88 -17.97 -8.43
C LYS A 276 8.18 -17.20 -8.21
N ASP A 277 8.07 -15.93 -7.83
CA ASP A 277 9.21 -15.10 -7.48
C ASP A 277 9.68 -15.35 -6.04
N ILE A 278 10.89 -15.90 -5.92
CA ILE A 278 11.55 -16.21 -4.64
C ILE A 278 11.79 -14.98 -3.77
N LEU A 279 12.04 -13.80 -4.36
CA LEU A 279 12.26 -12.57 -3.61
C LEU A 279 10.96 -12.05 -2.98
N ILE A 280 9.81 -12.24 -3.64
CA ILE A 280 8.50 -11.94 -3.05
C ILE A 280 8.22 -12.90 -1.90
N ARG A 281 8.47 -14.21 -2.08
CA ARG A 281 8.36 -15.19 -0.98
C ARG A 281 9.20 -14.76 0.22
N LYS A 282 10.45 -14.35 -0.03
CA LYS A 282 11.38 -13.87 0.99
C LYS A 282 10.81 -12.66 1.74
N ALA A 283 10.32 -11.65 1.01
CA ALA A 283 9.72 -10.46 1.62
C ALA A 283 8.52 -10.81 2.49
N CYS A 284 7.67 -11.75 2.06
CA CYS A 284 6.52 -12.18 2.85
C CYS A 284 6.93 -12.92 4.14
N VAL A 285 7.96 -13.76 4.09
CA VAL A 285 8.54 -14.37 5.31
C VAL A 285 9.10 -13.30 6.25
N GLN A 286 9.80 -12.30 5.73
CA GLN A 286 10.32 -11.18 6.52
C GLN A 286 9.20 -10.37 7.20
N ILE A 287 8.08 -10.16 6.50
CA ILE A 287 6.88 -9.55 7.08
C ILE A 287 6.41 -10.38 8.27
N PHE A 288 6.17 -11.69 8.11
CA PHE A 288 5.70 -12.52 9.23
C PHE A 288 6.68 -12.53 10.41
N VAL A 289 7.99 -12.63 10.16
CA VAL A 289 9.01 -12.53 11.20
C VAL A 289 8.85 -11.24 12.01
N ARG A 290 8.61 -10.12 11.31
CA ARG A 290 8.43 -8.81 11.93
C ARG A 290 7.11 -8.71 12.69
N LEU A 291 6.02 -9.19 12.12
CA LEU A 291 4.71 -9.21 12.78
C LEU A 291 4.75 -10.07 14.06
N ILE A 292 5.40 -11.23 14.04
CA ILE A 292 5.60 -12.07 15.23
C ILE A 292 6.35 -11.29 16.32
N LYS A 293 7.43 -10.57 15.96
CA LYS A 293 8.18 -9.76 16.93
C LYS A 293 7.36 -8.62 17.52
N ASP A 294 6.51 -7.98 16.71
CA ASP A 294 5.76 -6.79 17.10
C ASP A 294 4.44 -7.09 17.82
N TRP A 295 3.79 -8.19 17.46
CA TRP A 295 2.44 -8.55 17.93
C TRP A 295 2.46 -9.61 19.04
N CYS A 296 3.60 -10.27 19.25
CA CYS A 296 3.81 -11.25 20.31
C CYS A 296 5.07 -10.89 21.10
N THR A 297 4.90 -10.25 22.24
CA THR A 297 6.02 -9.73 23.05
C THR A 297 6.70 -10.82 23.89
N ASP A 298 5.94 -11.75 24.47
CA ASP A 298 6.42 -12.82 25.36
C ASP A 298 5.66 -14.14 25.12
N PRO A 299 6.28 -15.33 25.30
CA PRO A 299 5.62 -16.65 25.28
C PRO A 299 4.33 -16.79 26.08
N ASN A 300 4.20 -16.03 27.17
CA ASN A 300 3.03 -16.00 28.06
C ASN A 300 2.30 -14.64 28.01
N GLY A 301 2.72 -13.73 27.14
CA GLY A 301 2.13 -12.40 27.00
C GLY A 301 0.84 -12.40 26.17
N GLU A 302 0.06 -11.33 26.30
CA GLU A 302 -1.11 -11.10 25.46
C GLU A 302 -0.70 -10.83 24.01
N GLU A 303 -1.35 -11.52 23.06
CA GLU A 303 -1.20 -11.23 21.64
C GLU A 303 -2.01 -9.99 21.26
N LYS A 304 -1.43 -9.12 20.42
CA LYS A 304 -2.14 -7.90 19.95
C LYS A 304 -3.29 -8.21 19.00
N VAL A 305 -3.28 -9.39 18.39
CA VAL A 305 -4.28 -9.86 17.42
C VAL A 305 -4.78 -11.21 17.88
N PRO A 306 -6.06 -11.34 18.27
CA PRO A 306 -6.62 -12.62 18.70
C PRO A 306 -6.47 -13.72 17.64
N GLY A 307 -5.97 -14.89 18.04
CA GLY A 307 -5.76 -16.04 17.17
C GLY A 307 -4.50 -15.98 16.30
N PHE A 308 -3.72 -14.89 16.36
CA PHE A 308 -2.54 -14.73 15.51
C PHE A 308 -1.47 -15.78 15.81
N ARG A 309 -1.23 -16.10 17.09
CA ARG A 309 -0.28 -17.16 17.47
C ARG A 309 -0.68 -18.52 16.88
N SER A 310 -1.97 -18.85 16.92
CA SER A 310 -2.50 -20.09 16.35
C SER A 310 -2.29 -20.11 14.84
N PHE A 311 -2.67 -19.03 14.15
CA PHE A 311 -2.48 -18.88 12.70
C PHE A 311 -1.00 -19.06 12.30
N ILE A 312 -0.07 -18.42 13.02
CA ILE A 312 1.35 -18.50 12.68
C ILE A 312 1.86 -19.93 12.83
N VAL A 313 1.52 -20.62 13.91
CA VAL A 313 2.06 -21.96 14.18
C VAL A 313 1.36 -23.03 13.34
N GLU A 314 0.04 -22.97 13.21
CA GLU A 314 -0.74 -24.00 12.52
C GLU A 314 -0.72 -23.82 11.00
N ALA A 315 -0.74 -22.58 10.50
CA ALA A 315 -0.77 -22.30 9.08
C ALA A 315 0.61 -21.89 8.52
N PHE A 316 1.22 -20.82 9.04
CA PHE A 316 2.47 -20.31 8.46
C PHE A 316 3.66 -21.26 8.66
N ALA A 317 3.89 -21.76 9.89
CA ALA A 317 4.99 -22.68 10.15
C ALA A 317 4.82 -23.99 9.37
N THR A 318 3.63 -24.59 9.44
CA THR A 318 3.33 -25.83 8.73
C THR A 318 3.46 -25.68 7.21
N ASN A 319 2.80 -24.69 6.60
CA ASN A 319 2.77 -24.58 5.14
C ASN A 319 4.05 -23.97 4.57
N CYS A 320 4.55 -22.86 5.13
CA CYS A 320 5.74 -22.20 4.61
C CYS A 320 7.03 -22.84 5.12
N CYS A 321 7.15 -23.04 6.43
CA CYS A 321 8.43 -23.45 7.02
C CYS A 321 8.71 -24.95 6.87
N LEU A 322 7.68 -25.79 6.70
CA LEU A 322 7.81 -27.24 6.53
C LEU A 322 7.47 -27.69 5.11
N TYR A 323 6.19 -27.63 4.70
CA TYR A 323 5.75 -28.22 3.43
C TYR A 323 6.35 -27.55 2.20
N SER A 324 6.39 -26.22 2.16
CA SER A 324 6.95 -25.50 1.03
C SER A 324 8.46 -25.71 0.86
N VAL A 325 9.18 -26.01 1.95
CA VAL A 325 10.60 -26.38 1.90
C VAL A 325 10.78 -27.86 1.57
N LEU A 326 9.80 -28.72 1.79
CA LEU A 326 9.86 -30.12 1.34
C LEU A 326 9.59 -30.27 -0.15
N ASP A 327 8.82 -29.35 -0.74
CA ASP A 327 8.47 -29.38 -2.15
C ASP A 327 9.70 -29.35 -3.08
N LYS A 328 9.65 -30.13 -4.16
CA LYS A 328 10.78 -30.29 -5.10
C LYS A 328 11.14 -29.00 -5.84
N SER A 329 10.20 -28.06 -5.97
CA SER A 329 10.44 -26.74 -6.56
C SER A 329 11.37 -25.86 -5.70
N PHE A 330 11.57 -26.20 -4.42
CA PHE A 330 12.46 -25.46 -3.54
C PHE A 330 13.90 -25.99 -3.70
N GLU A 331 14.66 -25.39 -4.61
CA GLU A 331 16.00 -25.83 -5.02
C GLU A 331 17.13 -25.25 -4.16
N PHE A 332 17.79 -26.09 -3.36
CA PHE A 332 18.93 -25.68 -2.50
C PHE A 332 20.21 -25.31 -3.25
N ARG A 333 20.23 -25.41 -4.58
CA ARG A 333 21.37 -24.97 -5.41
C ARG A 333 21.21 -23.53 -5.88
N ASP A 334 19.99 -23.00 -5.88
CA ASP A 334 19.71 -21.64 -6.27
C ASP A 334 20.02 -20.65 -5.13
N ALA A 335 20.75 -19.58 -5.46
CA ALA A 335 21.19 -18.60 -4.48
C ALA A 335 20.02 -17.84 -3.84
N ASN A 336 19.00 -17.47 -4.61
CA ASN A 336 17.83 -16.77 -4.08
C ASN A 336 17.04 -17.67 -3.12
N THR A 337 16.93 -18.95 -3.44
CA THR A 337 16.27 -19.97 -2.62
C THR A 337 17.03 -20.20 -1.32
N LEU A 338 18.36 -20.19 -1.34
CA LEU A 338 19.19 -20.24 -0.12
C LEU A 338 19.04 -19.00 0.77
N VAL A 339 18.78 -17.84 0.17
CA VAL A 339 18.47 -16.60 0.92
C VAL A 339 17.08 -16.70 1.56
N LEU A 340 16.06 -17.11 0.81
CA LEU A 340 14.72 -17.40 1.34
C LEU A 340 14.77 -18.42 2.48
N PHE A 341 15.52 -19.51 2.30
CA PHE A 341 15.69 -20.53 3.32
C PHE A 341 16.32 -19.97 4.61
N GLY A 342 17.24 -19.01 4.49
CA GLY A 342 17.78 -18.29 5.65
C GLY A 342 16.70 -17.54 6.45
N GLU A 343 15.78 -16.87 5.76
CA GLU A 343 14.65 -16.17 6.39
C GLU A 343 13.65 -17.15 7.01
N ILE A 344 13.42 -18.31 6.39
CA ILE A 344 12.57 -19.37 6.96
C ILE A 344 13.15 -19.90 8.27
N VAL A 345 14.47 -20.16 8.31
CA VAL A 345 15.15 -20.59 9.53
C VAL A 345 15.11 -19.51 10.61
N MET A 346 15.28 -18.24 10.23
CA MET A 346 15.09 -17.10 11.14
C MET A 346 13.66 -17.07 11.69
N ALA A 347 12.64 -17.32 10.87
CA ALA A 347 11.25 -17.39 11.31
C ALA A 347 11.03 -18.50 12.33
N GLN A 348 11.59 -19.69 12.11
CA GLN A 348 11.53 -20.77 13.11
C GLN A 348 12.16 -20.37 14.44
N LYS A 349 13.34 -19.72 14.41
CA LYS A 349 14.01 -19.24 15.62
C LYS A 349 13.15 -18.21 16.37
N VAL A 350 12.60 -17.23 15.65
CA VAL A 350 11.74 -16.19 16.22
C VAL A 350 10.44 -16.77 16.78
N MET A 351 9.82 -17.74 16.10
CA MET A 351 8.65 -18.46 16.63
C MET A 351 8.98 -19.21 17.92
N TYR A 352 10.14 -19.85 18.01
CA TYR A 352 10.57 -20.49 19.25
C TYR A 352 10.81 -19.47 20.38
N GLU A 353 11.50 -18.37 20.09
CA GLU A 353 11.75 -17.30 21.06
C GLU A 353 10.44 -16.67 21.58
N LYS A 354 9.45 -16.48 20.69
CA LYS A 354 8.19 -15.83 21.03
C LYS A 354 7.11 -16.77 21.52
N PHE A 355 7.11 -18.04 21.16
CA PHE A 355 6.03 -18.98 21.49
C PHE A 355 6.48 -20.19 22.32
N GLY A 356 7.79 -20.39 22.50
CA GLY A 356 8.37 -21.47 23.29
C GLY A 356 7.81 -22.84 22.94
N ASN A 357 7.36 -23.57 23.98
CA ASN A 357 6.86 -24.94 23.85
C ASN A 357 5.62 -25.06 22.93
N PHE A 358 4.83 -24.00 22.77
CA PHE A 358 3.67 -24.04 21.88
C PHE A 358 4.08 -24.25 20.42
N PHE A 359 5.19 -23.63 19.99
CA PHE A 359 5.77 -23.87 18.67
C PHE A 359 6.29 -25.30 18.54
N LEU A 360 7.08 -25.77 19.53
CA LEU A 360 7.64 -27.13 19.51
C LEU A 360 6.54 -28.20 19.44
N LEU A 361 5.48 -28.07 20.23
CA LEU A 361 4.39 -29.04 20.28
C LEU A 361 3.68 -29.18 18.92
N HIS A 362 3.48 -28.08 18.19
CA HIS A 362 2.81 -28.13 16.90
C HIS A 362 3.76 -28.48 15.76
N PHE A 363 4.92 -27.82 15.69
CA PHE A 363 5.83 -27.99 14.57
C PHE A 363 6.56 -29.34 14.64
N VAL A 364 7.06 -29.70 15.83
CA VAL A 364 7.81 -30.95 16.04
C VAL A 364 6.88 -32.08 16.43
N SER A 365 6.06 -31.95 17.47
CA SER A 365 5.27 -33.10 17.94
C SER A 365 4.07 -33.46 17.06
N LYS A 366 3.54 -32.51 16.25
CA LYS A 366 2.48 -32.80 15.26
C LYS A 366 2.99 -32.78 13.82
N GLY A 367 3.78 -31.77 13.43
CA GLY A 367 4.23 -31.60 12.05
C GLY A 367 5.23 -32.65 11.57
N PHE A 368 6.28 -32.93 12.35
CA PHE A 368 7.34 -33.87 11.96
C PHE A 368 6.86 -35.32 11.79
N PRO A 369 5.99 -35.87 12.68
CA PRO A 369 5.36 -37.17 12.46
C PRO A 369 4.57 -37.26 11.16
N ASN A 370 3.86 -36.20 10.76
CA ASN A 370 3.07 -36.19 9.52
C ASN A 370 3.91 -36.34 8.25
N ILE A 371 5.20 -36.03 8.33
CA ILE A 371 6.17 -36.21 7.24
C ILE A 371 7.12 -37.39 7.48
N HIS A 372 6.81 -38.25 8.46
CA HIS A 372 7.59 -39.42 8.85
C HIS A 372 9.03 -39.11 9.27
N CYS A 373 9.25 -37.96 9.91
CA CYS A 373 10.56 -37.59 10.41
C CYS A 373 10.98 -38.50 11.58
N PRO A 374 12.18 -39.10 11.53
CA PRO A 374 12.73 -39.88 12.64
C PRO A 374 12.85 -39.09 13.95
N GLN A 375 12.57 -39.75 15.08
CA GLN A 375 12.56 -39.11 16.39
C GLN A 375 13.93 -38.53 16.79
N ASP A 376 15.03 -39.20 16.45
CA ASP A 376 16.40 -38.75 16.72
C ASP A 376 16.72 -37.42 16.00
N LEU A 377 16.21 -37.25 14.78
CA LEU A 377 16.37 -36.01 14.02
C LEU A 377 15.46 -34.90 14.54
N ALA A 378 14.25 -35.24 15.01
CA ALA A 378 13.35 -34.31 15.66
C ALA A 378 13.95 -33.75 16.97
N GLU A 379 14.58 -34.60 17.78
CA GLU A 379 15.27 -34.20 19.00
C GLU A 379 16.50 -33.31 18.71
N GLN A 380 17.31 -33.67 17.71
CA GLN A 380 18.43 -32.84 17.26
C GLN A 380 17.98 -31.47 16.73
N TYR A 381 16.85 -31.41 16.02
CA TYR A 381 16.25 -30.14 15.59
C TYR A 381 15.93 -29.26 16.80
N CYS A 382 15.26 -29.80 17.82
CA CYS A 382 14.94 -29.08 19.05
C CYS A 382 16.20 -28.54 19.74
N GLN A 383 17.26 -29.35 19.84
CA GLN A 383 18.54 -28.93 20.42
C GLN A 383 19.15 -27.77 19.64
N LYS A 384 19.25 -27.89 18.31
CA LYS A 384 19.81 -26.84 17.43
C LYS A 384 19.00 -25.55 17.44
N LEU A 385 17.69 -25.64 17.61
CA LEU A 385 16.81 -24.47 17.71
C LEU A 385 16.97 -23.72 19.04
N GLN A 386 17.26 -24.44 20.12
CA GLN A 386 17.54 -23.88 21.44
C GLN A 386 18.90 -23.18 21.49
N GLU A 387 19.89 -23.68 20.74
CA GLU A 387 21.18 -23.03 20.57
C GLU A 387 21.06 -21.66 19.88
N ASN A 388 21.97 -20.73 20.19
CA ASN A 388 22.02 -19.39 19.55
C ASN A 388 22.83 -19.37 18.24
N ASP A 389 23.13 -20.54 17.66
CA ASP A 389 23.84 -20.66 16.39
C ASP A 389 22.86 -20.89 15.21
N ILE A 390 22.41 -19.79 14.61
CA ILE A 390 21.51 -19.80 13.45
C ILE A 390 22.16 -20.48 12.24
N LYS A 391 23.49 -20.41 12.10
CA LYS A 391 24.19 -21.07 10.98
C LYS A 391 24.14 -22.58 11.14
N ALA A 392 24.42 -23.08 12.36
CA ALA A 392 24.31 -24.50 12.67
C ALA A 392 22.87 -25.00 12.48
N LEU A 393 21.86 -24.24 12.95
CA LEU A 393 20.46 -24.57 12.72
C LEU A 393 20.11 -24.62 11.23
N LYS A 394 20.57 -23.64 10.43
CA LYS A 394 20.35 -23.62 8.99
C LYS A 394 20.95 -24.84 8.30
N SER A 395 22.21 -25.15 8.57
CA SER A 395 22.89 -26.32 8.00
C SER A 395 22.22 -27.63 8.39
N PHE A 396 21.84 -27.76 9.66
CA PHE A 396 21.13 -28.95 10.15
C PHE A 396 19.76 -29.10 9.47
N TYR A 397 18.96 -28.03 9.45
CA TYR A 397 17.62 -28.07 8.88
C TYR A 397 17.65 -28.35 7.38
N GLN A 398 18.63 -27.83 6.63
CA GLN A 398 18.81 -28.17 5.22
C GLN A 398 19.07 -29.67 5.05
N SER A 399 20.01 -30.24 5.82
CA SER A 399 20.32 -31.67 5.76
C SER A 399 19.11 -32.53 6.14
N LEU A 400 18.32 -32.10 7.13
CA LEU A 400 17.08 -32.75 7.53
C LEU A 400 16.10 -32.82 6.36
N ILE A 401 15.80 -31.69 5.71
CA ILE A 401 14.89 -31.63 4.58
C ILE A 401 15.36 -32.51 3.42
N GLU A 402 16.65 -32.46 3.08
CA GLU A 402 17.22 -33.28 1.99
C GLU A 402 17.04 -34.79 2.28
N LYS A 403 17.26 -35.24 3.53
CA LYS A 403 17.02 -36.63 3.94
C LYS A 403 15.54 -37.01 3.84
N LEU A 404 14.65 -36.15 4.31
CA LEU A 404 13.20 -36.39 4.29
C LEU A 404 12.67 -36.50 2.85
N ARG A 405 13.16 -35.66 1.93
CA ARG A 405 12.83 -35.75 0.50
C ARG A 405 13.25 -37.09 -0.12
N LEU A 406 14.40 -37.63 0.27
CA LEU A 406 14.87 -38.94 -0.21
C LEU A 406 13.97 -40.08 0.29
N GLN A 407 13.55 -40.03 1.57
CA GLN A 407 12.67 -41.05 2.16
C GLN A 407 11.28 -41.07 1.51
N GLN A 408 10.70 -39.90 1.22
CA GLN A 408 9.42 -39.81 0.52
C GLN A 408 9.50 -40.39 -0.90
N ASN A 409 10.59 -40.14 -1.63
CA ASN A 409 10.79 -40.72 -2.96
C ASN A 409 11.02 -42.25 -2.90
N GLY A 410 11.72 -42.75 -1.88
CA GLY A 410 11.94 -44.19 -1.68
C GLY A 410 10.66 -44.97 -1.39
N SER A 411 9.72 -44.37 -0.63
CA SER A 411 8.43 -45.01 -0.32
C SER A 411 7.47 -45.16 -1.51
N LEU A 412 7.65 -44.36 -2.57
CA LEU A 412 6.86 -44.43 -3.80
C LEU A 412 7.36 -45.48 -4.81
N VAL A 413 8.58 -46.01 -4.62
CA VAL A 413 9.17 -47.04 -5.50
C VAL A 413 8.85 -48.47 -5.01
N PHE A 414 8.36 -48.61 -3.78
CA PHE A 414 7.98 -49.90 -3.17
C PHE A 414 6.46 -50.09 -2.98
N ARG A 415 5.64 -49.23 -3.61
CA ARG A 415 4.21 -49.45 -3.85
C ARG A 415 3.98 -49.57 -5.35
#